data_AF-A0A416V7Q4-F1
#
_entry.id   AF-A0A416V7Q4-F1
#
_cell.length_a   1.000
_cell.length_b   1.000
_cell.length_c   1.000
_cell.angle_alpha   90.00
_cell.angle_beta   90.00
_cell.angle_gamma   90.00
#
_symmetry.space_group_name_H-M   'P 1'
#
loop_
_entity.id
_entity.type
_entity.pdbx_description
1 polymer ?
#
loop_
_entity_poly.entity_id
_entity_poly.type
_entity_poly.pdbx_seq_one_letter_code
_entity_poly.pdbx_strand_id
1 'polypeptide(L)'
;MDSINIKGLEVFAHHGVYREENVLGQKFVVDVSMQVSTQEAGRSDDIRKSVNYGSVCDGIQKVMKNRNYKLIETVAEEIADMILLTYDDVRGVNVTVKKPWAPVMVHVDTVSVAISRKKHTAYLGLGSNIGDRESYLDMAIDELNKDKYTKVTRVSDFIETEPYGGVEQDDFLNGCLEIETLRTPEELLRLVNGIEKAAGRERLIHWGPRTLDIDILLYDDVVYDSEDLHIPHVEMHKREFVLEPLSAIAGYKRHPLLGKTISELRAGLDKQ
;
A
#
# COMPACT_ATOMS: atom_id res chain seq x y z
N MET A 1 4.35 -7.08 18.28
CA MET A 1 5.33 -6.54 17.30
C MET A 1 6.27 -5.66 18.09
N ASP A 2 7.57 -5.83 17.90
CA ASP A 2 8.58 -5.08 18.64
C ASP A 2 8.80 -3.70 17.97
N SER A 3 9.64 -2.86 18.58
CA SER A 3 9.93 -1.53 18.02
C SER A 3 11.38 -1.11 18.23
N ILE A 4 11.94 -0.42 17.23
CA ILE A 4 13.20 0.33 17.34
C ILE A 4 12.86 1.82 17.34
N ASN A 5 13.37 2.55 18.33
CA ASN A 5 13.02 3.95 18.56
C ASN A 5 14.26 4.85 18.47
N ILE A 6 14.19 5.86 17.61
CA ILE A 6 15.15 6.96 17.52
C ILE A 6 14.45 8.19 18.10
N LYS A 7 15.05 8.82 19.12
CA LYS A 7 14.49 10.00 19.78
C LYS A 7 15.49 11.14 19.78
N GLY A 8 15.02 12.34 19.50
CA GLY A 8 15.82 13.56 19.60
C GLY A 8 16.87 13.69 18.51
N LEU A 9 16.67 13.12 17.31
CA LEU A 9 17.63 13.28 16.22
C LEU A 9 17.60 14.73 15.74
N GLU A 10 18.66 15.47 16.06
CA GLU A 10 18.78 16.89 15.73
C GLU A 10 19.34 17.06 14.32
N VAL A 11 18.64 17.85 13.50
CA VAL A 11 19.06 18.15 12.13
C VAL A 11 18.90 19.63 11.86
N PHE A 12 19.97 20.27 11.40
CA PHE A 12 19.90 21.63 10.88
C PHE A 12 19.55 21.59 9.39
N ALA A 13 18.46 22.27 9.01
CA ALA A 13 17.96 22.29 7.64
C ALA A 13 17.24 23.60 7.31
N HIS A 14 16.90 23.79 6.03
CA HIS A 14 16.34 25.03 5.49
C HIS A 14 14.89 24.81 5.05
N HIS A 15 14.04 24.27 5.93
CA HIS A 15 12.63 24.04 5.63
C HIS A 15 11.76 25.16 6.18
N GLY A 16 10.75 25.55 5.41
CA GLY A 16 9.84 26.62 5.78
C GLY A 16 9.19 27.31 4.60
N VAL A 17 8.09 28.01 4.89
CA VAL A 17 7.37 28.80 3.88
C VAL A 17 8.04 30.16 3.71
N TYR A 18 8.58 30.73 4.79
CA TYR A 18 9.18 32.07 4.77
C TYR A 18 10.59 32.04 4.17
N ARG A 19 10.95 33.10 3.44
CA ARG A 19 12.24 33.20 2.76
C ARG A 19 13.40 33.20 3.76
N GLU A 20 13.19 33.83 4.90
CA GLU A 20 14.13 33.96 5.99
C GLU A 20 14.51 32.58 6.55
N GLU A 21 13.55 31.66 6.68
CA GLU A 21 13.78 30.28 7.13
C GLU A 21 14.63 29.50 6.14
N ASN A 22 14.41 29.71 4.85
CA ASN A 22 15.15 29.06 3.77
C ASN A 22 16.59 29.56 3.66
N VAL A 23 16.87 30.80 4.09
CA VAL A 23 18.21 31.40 4.07
C VAL A 23 18.99 31.09 5.35
N LEU A 24 18.39 31.35 6.51
CA LEU A 24 19.06 31.19 7.80
C LEU A 24 19.18 29.72 8.21
N GLY A 25 18.20 28.89 7.82
CA GLY A 25 18.05 27.55 8.35
C GLY A 25 17.63 27.55 9.81
N GLN A 26 17.19 26.39 10.28
CA GLN A 26 16.82 26.20 11.68
C GLN A 26 17.03 24.76 12.11
N LYS A 27 17.04 24.55 13.43
CA LYS A 27 17.08 23.23 14.03
C LYS A 27 15.70 22.56 13.94
N PHE A 28 15.69 21.32 13.50
CA PHE A 28 14.58 20.39 13.59
C PHE A 28 14.96 19.23 14.50
N VAL A 29 13.96 18.62 15.13
CA VAL A 29 14.15 17.42 15.94
C VAL A 29 13.22 16.33 15.43
N VAL A 30 13.78 15.17 15.09
CA VAL A 30 13.03 14.05 14.54
C VAL A 30 12.99 12.92 15.56
N ASP A 31 11.79 12.42 15.82
CA ASP A 31 11.55 11.16 16.52
C ASP A 31 10.98 10.14 15.53
N VAL A 32 11.50 8.92 15.55
CA VAL A 32 11.05 7.81 14.70
C VAL A 32 10.84 6.56 15.55
N SER A 33 9.70 5.92 15.39
CA SER A 33 9.41 4.60 15.96
C SER A 33 9.09 3.64 14.82
N MET A 34 9.97 2.66 14.59
CA MET A 34 9.80 1.64 13.56
C MET A 34 9.26 0.35 14.18
N GLN A 35 8.18 -0.18 13.61
CA GLN A 35 7.58 -1.45 13.98
C GLN A 35 8.28 -2.58 13.21
N VAL A 36 8.99 -3.44 13.94
CA VAL A 36 9.85 -4.51 13.39
C VAL A 36 9.76 -5.76 14.26
N SER A 37 10.17 -6.92 13.74
CA SER A 37 10.44 -8.10 14.57
C SER A 37 11.91 -8.07 14.99
N THR A 38 12.22 -8.05 16.28
CA THR A 38 13.62 -8.09 16.77
C THR A 38 14.01 -9.45 17.34
N GLN A 39 13.07 -10.39 17.41
CA GLN A 39 13.28 -11.68 18.07
C GLN A 39 14.44 -12.48 17.47
N GLU A 40 14.55 -12.54 16.14
CA GLU A 40 15.60 -13.34 15.50
C GLU A 40 16.98 -12.74 15.76
N ALA A 41 17.16 -11.45 15.49
CA ALA A 41 18.39 -10.72 15.79
C ALA A 41 18.79 -10.83 17.27
N GLY A 42 17.82 -10.69 18.18
CA GLY A 42 18.06 -10.78 19.62
C GLY A 42 18.44 -12.19 20.11
N ARG A 43 17.99 -13.25 19.42
CA ARG A 43 18.38 -14.63 19.74
C ARG A 43 19.71 -15.03 19.14
N SER A 44 20.05 -14.51 17.96
CA SER A 44 21.27 -14.90 17.25
C SER A 44 22.44 -13.93 17.44
N ASP A 45 22.21 -12.77 18.06
CA ASP A 45 23.18 -11.67 18.16
C ASP A 45 23.78 -11.28 16.79
N ASP A 46 22.93 -11.22 15.75
CA ASP A 46 23.35 -10.94 14.37
C ASP A 46 22.76 -9.63 13.87
N ILE A 47 23.61 -8.62 13.72
CA ILE A 47 23.22 -7.28 13.26
C ILE A 47 22.60 -7.28 11.85
N ARG A 48 22.93 -8.27 11.01
CA ARG A 48 22.37 -8.38 9.64
C ARG A 48 20.89 -8.72 9.63
N LYS A 49 20.36 -9.20 10.77
CA LYS A 49 18.96 -9.54 10.97
C LYS A 49 18.18 -8.45 11.71
N SER A 50 18.81 -7.29 11.90
CA SER A 50 18.22 -6.11 12.53
C SER A 50 18.29 -4.93 11.58
N VAL A 51 17.34 -4.01 11.71
CA VAL A 51 17.45 -2.69 11.09
C VAL A 51 18.59 -1.92 11.74
N ASN A 52 19.55 -1.44 10.94
CA ASN A 52 20.66 -0.62 11.43
C ASN A 52 20.19 0.82 11.66
N TYR A 53 19.97 1.17 12.93
CA TYR A 53 19.52 2.51 13.32
C TYR A 53 20.51 3.63 12.95
N GLY A 54 21.81 3.33 12.83
CA GLY A 54 22.81 4.29 12.33
C GLY A 54 22.57 4.66 10.87
N SER A 55 22.34 3.65 10.01
CA SER A 55 21.98 3.86 8.61
C SER A 55 20.65 4.60 8.45
N VAL A 56 19.68 4.34 9.34
CA VAL A 56 18.41 5.08 9.38
C VAL A 56 18.66 6.55 9.74
N CYS A 57 19.42 6.84 10.79
CA CYS A 57 19.77 8.21 11.17
C CYS A 57 20.47 8.98 10.03
N ASP A 58 21.42 8.34 9.35
CA ASP A 58 22.11 8.93 8.19
C ASP A 58 21.15 9.17 7.02
N GLY A 59 20.24 8.23 6.78
CA GLY A 59 19.17 8.37 5.79
C GLY A 59 18.27 9.57 6.08
N ILE A 60 17.80 9.71 7.32
CA ILE A 60 16.97 10.85 7.76
C ILE A 60 17.71 12.17 7.53
N GLN A 61 18.98 12.25 7.93
CA GLN A 61 19.78 13.46 7.70
C GLN A 61 19.90 13.79 6.21
N LYS A 62 20.09 12.80 5.33
CA LYS A 62 20.13 13.02 3.88
C LYS A 62 18.80 13.53 3.36
N VAL A 63 17.67 12.91 3.73
CA VAL A 63 16.33 13.36 3.32
C VAL A 63 16.10 14.83 3.69
N MET A 64 16.47 15.24 4.90
CA MET A 64 16.30 16.60 5.39
C MET A 64 17.30 17.62 4.79
N LYS A 65 18.47 17.18 4.33
CA LYS A 65 19.49 18.09 3.77
C LYS A 65 19.46 18.16 2.24
N ASN A 66 18.87 17.18 1.57
CA ASN A 66 18.90 17.07 0.11
C ASN A 66 18.09 18.14 -0.62
N ARG A 67 16.98 18.62 -0.02
CA ARG A 67 16.15 19.69 -0.60
C ARG A 67 15.44 20.48 0.48
N ASN A 68 15.00 21.69 0.11
CA ASN A 68 14.21 22.53 0.99
C ASN A 68 12.72 22.26 0.78
N TYR A 69 12.07 21.76 1.84
CA TYR A 69 10.63 21.59 1.87
C TYR A 69 9.95 22.85 2.40
N LYS A 70 8.75 23.14 1.88
CA LYS A 70 7.90 24.21 2.42
C LYS A 70 7.23 23.78 3.73
N LEU A 71 6.89 22.50 3.83
CA LEU A 71 6.06 21.91 4.87
C LEU A 71 6.83 20.82 5.61
N ILE A 72 6.69 20.75 6.93
CA ILE A 72 7.29 19.68 7.76
C ILE A 72 6.50 18.37 7.64
N GLU A 73 5.25 18.45 7.18
CA GLU A 73 4.40 17.35 6.75
C GLU A 73 5.09 16.58 5.62
N THR A 74 5.54 17.27 4.57
CA THR A 74 6.25 16.63 3.46
C THR A 74 7.56 16.00 3.91
N VAL A 75 8.28 16.63 4.85
CA VAL A 75 9.49 16.04 5.44
C VAL A 75 9.16 14.74 6.16
N ALA A 76 8.08 14.73 6.94
CA ALA A 76 7.65 13.54 7.66
C ALA A 76 7.29 12.39 6.71
N GLU A 77 6.54 12.66 5.63
CA GLU A 77 6.22 11.66 4.59
C GLU A 77 7.48 11.10 3.93
N GLU A 78 8.42 11.96 3.53
CA GLU A 78 9.64 11.52 2.84
C GLU A 78 10.56 10.69 3.74
N ILE A 79 10.56 10.95 5.05
CA ILE A 79 11.24 10.10 6.02
C ILE A 79 10.52 8.74 6.14
N ALA A 80 9.19 8.74 6.22
CA ALA A 80 8.40 7.51 6.29
C ALA A 80 8.59 6.65 5.03
N ASP A 81 8.52 7.25 3.84
CA ASP A 81 8.79 6.63 2.54
C ASP A 81 10.20 6.04 2.50
N MET A 82 11.21 6.84 2.84
CA MET A 82 12.59 6.36 2.85
C MET A 82 12.74 5.12 3.72
N ILE A 83 12.12 5.09 4.90
CA ILE A 83 12.22 3.94 5.81
C ILE A 83 11.45 2.74 5.25
N LEU A 84 10.17 2.90 4.92
CA LEU A 84 9.29 1.79 4.54
C LEU A 84 9.65 1.17 3.19
N LEU A 85 10.23 1.95 2.27
CA LEU A 85 10.66 1.48 0.95
C LEU A 85 12.08 0.90 0.95
N THR A 86 12.93 1.27 1.91
CA THR A 86 14.31 0.77 1.98
C THR A 86 14.43 -0.49 2.84
N TYR A 87 13.63 -0.58 3.92
CA TYR A 87 13.76 -1.64 4.92
C TYR A 87 12.52 -2.55 4.91
N ASP A 88 12.63 -3.68 4.22
CA ASP A 88 11.52 -4.63 4.05
C ASP A 88 10.95 -5.17 5.38
N ASP A 89 11.79 -5.29 6.41
CA ASP A 89 11.41 -5.76 7.75
C ASP A 89 10.58 -4.75 8.55
N VAL A 90 10.57 -3.47 8.14
CA VAL A 90 9.78 -2.43 8.80
C VAL A 90 8.35 -2.50 8.29
N ARG A 91 7.42 -2.88 9.18
CA ARG A 91 5.99 -3.01 8.86
C ARG A 91 5.20 -1.73 9.06
N GLY A 92 5.72 -0.83 9.89
CA GLY A 92 5.11 0.47 10.11
C GLY A 92 6.09 1.43 10.76
N VAL A 93 5.81 2.73 10.62
CA VAL A 93 6.65 3.80 11.16
C VAL A 93 5.76 4.92 11.69
N ASN A 94 6.12 5.43 12.86
CA ASN A 94 5.64 6.71 13.35
C ASN A 94 6.77 7.71 13.25
N VAL A 95 6.53 8.84 12.57
CA VAL A 95 7.52 9.90 12.38
C VAL A 95 6.97 11.17 12.99
N THR A 96 7.74 11.80 13.88
CA THR A 96 7.44 13.12 14.43
C THR A 96 8.54 14.09 14.06
N VAL A 97 8.19 15.17 13.35
CA VAL A 97 9.10 16.27 13.01
C VAL A 97 8.74 17.48 13.84
N LYS A 98 9.63 17.89 14.72
CA LYS A 98 9.49 19.04 15.62
C LYS A 98 10.26 20.23 15.07
N LYS A 99 9.67 21.41 15.25
CA LYS A 99 10.21 22.71 14.86
C LYS A 99 10.25 23.62 16.10
N PRO A 100 11.32 23.53 16.92
CA PRO A 100 11.43 24.30 18.16
C PRO A 100 11.50 25.81 17.93
N TRP A 101 12.00 26.26 16.77
CA TRP A 101 12.15 27.68 16.42
C TRP A 101 11.13 28.15 15.40
N ALA A 102 9.95 27.53 15.38
CA ALA A 102 8.86 27.95 14.52
C ALA A 102 8.54 29.44 14.76
N PRO A 103 8.37 30.26 13.69
CA PRO A 103 8.12 31.69 13.81
C PRO A 103 6.66 31.96 14.22
N VAL A 104 6.31 31.59 15.45
CA VAL A 104 4.98 31.78 16.04
C VAL A 104 5.05 32.98 16.98
N MET A 105 4.15 33.95 16.83
CA MET A 105 4.12 35.17 17.66
C MET A 105 3.60 34.96 19.09
N VAL A 106 3.50 33.71 19.56
CA VAL A 106 3.06 33.35 20.91
C VAL A 106 4.02 32.34 21.53
N HIS A 107 4.07 32.28 22.86
CA HIS A 107 4.91 31.32 23.58
C HIS A 107 4.37 29.89 23.43
N VAL A 108 5.19 29.03 22.83
CA VAL A 108 4.99 27.57 22.74
C VAL A 108 6.32 26.88 22.98
N ASP A 109 6.30 25.65 23.50
CA ASP A 109 7.52 24.85 23.71
C ASP A 109 8.09 24.35 22.36
N THR A 110 7.25 23.70 21.55
CA THR A 110 7.58 23.35 20.16
C THR A 110 6.30 23.12 19.35
N VAL A 111 6.38 23.36 18.05
CA VAL A 111 5.38 22.87 17.08
C VAL A 111 5.88 21.55 16.49
N SER A 112 4.99 20.60 16.20
CA SER A 112 5.37 19.35 15.57
C SER A 112 4.27 18.75 14.70
N VAL A 113 4.67 18.03 13.66
CA VAL A 113 3.80 17.14 12.89
C VAL A 113 4.18 15.70 13.23
N ALA A 114 3.16 14.87 13.46
CA ALA A 114 3.33 13.44 13.67
C ALA A 114 2.47 12.68 12.66
N ILE A 115 3.06 11.70 11.98
CA ILE A 115 2.38 10.82 11.03
C ILE A 115 2.62 9.35 11.40
N SER A 116 1.72 8.49 10.95
CA SER A 116 1.83 7.03 11.07
C SER A 116 1.57 6.39 9.71
N ARG A 117 2.50 5.58 9.23
CA ARG A 117 2.41 4.86 7.96
C ARG A 117 2.71 3.39 8.20
N LYS A 118 2.00 2.49 7.51
CA LYS A 118 2.26 1.06 7.60
C LYS A 118 2.10 0.39 6.24
N LYS A 119 2.76 -0.74 6.07
CA LYS A 119 2.56 -1.64 4.94
C LYS A 119 1.25 -2.39 5.13
N HIS A 120 0.50 -2.50 4.05
CA HIS A 120 -0.79 -3.16 3.99
C HIS A 120 -0.74 -4.32 3.01
N THR A 121 -1.53 -5.36 3.28
CA THR A 121 -1.73 -6.45 2.33
C THR A 121 -3.09 -6.29 1.69
N ALA A 122 -3.13 -6.23 0.36
CA ALA A 122 -4.39 -6.20 -0.38
C ALA A 122 -4.46 -7.35 -1.39
N TYR A 123 -5.68 -7.76 -1.70
CA TYR A 123 -5.96 -8.80 -2.68
C TYR A 123 -6.76 -8.20 -3.82
N LEU A 124 -6.27 -8.38 -5.04
CA LEU A 124 -6.89 -7.85 -6.25
C LEU A 124 -7.41 -9.00 -7.11
N GLY A 125 -8.57 -8.82 -7.73
CA GLY A 125 -9.06 -9.67 -8.80
C GLY A 125 -8.70 -9.03 -10.14
N LEU A 126 -8.25 -9.84 -11.10
CA LEU A 126 -7.96 -9.43 -12.46
C LEU A 126 -8.91 -10.15 -13.43
N GLY A 127 -9.34 -9.47 -14.49
CA GLY A 127 -10.14 -10.05 -15.55
C GLY A 127 -9.93 -9.38 -16.90
N SER A 128 -9.88 -10.16 -17.97
CA SER A 128 -9.84 -9.65 -19.35
C SER A 128 -10.58 -10.57 -20.31
N ASN A 129 -11.35 -10.01 -21.24
CA ASN A 129 -11.99 -10.79 -22.31
C ASN A 129 -11.93 -10.15 -23.71
N ILE A 130 -11.17 -9.07 -23.90
CA ILE A 130 -10.97 -8.45 -25.22
C ILE A 130 -9.50 -8.56 -25.61
N GLY A 131 -9.25 -8.99 -26.85
CA GLY A 131 -7.91 -8.93 -27.45
C GLY A 131 -6.93 -9.91 -26.83
N ASP A 132 -5.69 -9.47 -26.62
CA ASP A 132 -4.65 -10.29 -26.00
C ASP A 132 -4.79 -10.25 -24.46
N ARG A 133 -5.69 -11.10 -23.96
CA ARG A 133 -6.12 -11.16 -22.55
C ARG A 133 -4.95 -11.33 -21.59
N GLU A 134 -4.03 -12.25 -21.90
CA GLU A 134 -2.86 -12.54 -21.05
C GLU A 134 -1.92 -11.33 -21.00
N SER A 135 -1.62 -10.71 -22.14
CA SER A 135 -0.81 -9.49 -22.19
C SER A 135 -1.41 -8.33 -21.37
N TYR A 136 -2.74 -8.21 -21.29
CA TYR A 136 -3.38 -7.21 -20.42
C TYR A 136 -3.20 -7.53 -18.93
N LEU A 137 -3.29 -8.79 -18.53
CA LEU A 137 -3.06 -9.19 -17.14
C LEU A 137 -1.60 -8.98 -16.72
N ASP A 138 -0.66 -9.34 -17.60
CA ASP A 138 0.78 -9.11 -17.39
C ASP A 138 1.10 -7.62 -17.31
N MET A 139 0.52 -6.80 -18.19
CA MET A 139 0.64 -5.34 -18.12
C MET A 139 0.17 -4.81 -16.76
N ALA A 140 -0.95 -5.32 -16.23
CA ALA A 140 -1.46 -4.89 -14.92
C ALA A 140 -0.47 -5.17 -13.80
N ILE A 141 0.14 -6.37 -13.81
CA ILE A 141 1.17 -6.78 -12.84
C ILE A 141 2.40 -5.87 -12.94
N ASP A 142 2.86 -5.59 -14.16
CA ASP A 142 4.00 -4.71 -14.40
C ASP A 142 3.74 -3.28 -13.95
N GLU A 143 2.58 -2.71 -14.26
CA GLU A 143 2.21 -1.36 -13.85
C GLU A 143 2.06 -1.24 -12.32
N LEU A 144 1.52 -2.26 -11.66
CA LEU A 144 1.48 -2.32 -10.19
C LEU A 144 2.90 -2.36 -9.58
N ASN A 145 3.85 -3.06 -10.20
CA ASN A 145 5.25 -3.09 -9.72
C ASN A 145 6.07 -1.85 -10.10
N LYS A 146 5.65 -1.08 -11.12
CA LYS A 146 6.26 0.23 -11.44
C LYS A 146 5.90 1.30 -10.42
N ASP A 147 4.75 1.16 -9.76
CA ASP A 147 4.40 2.02 -8.64
C ASP A 147 5.30 1.75 -7.43
N LYS A 148 6.14 2.74 -7.06
CA LYS A 148 7.08 2.57 -5.94
C LYS A 148 6.43 2.24 -4.59
N TYR A 149 5.11 2.45 -4.44
CA TYR A 149 4.36 2.18 -3.22
C TYR A 149 3.70 0.81 -3.20
N THR A 150 3.82 0.02 -4.27
CA THR A 150 3.13 -1.25 -4.43
C THR A 150 4.10 -2.32 -4.89
N LYS A 151 3.90 -3.54 -4.41
CA LYS A 151 4.69 -4.70 -4.78
C LYS A 151 3.77 -5.90 -4.90
N VAL A 152 3.77 -6.54 -6.06
CA VAL A 152 3.07 -7.82 -6.25
C VAL A 152 3.89 -8.90 -5.55
N THR A 153 3.27 -9.59 -4.60
CA THR A 153 3.92 -10.60 -3.77
C THR A 153 3.53 -12.02 -4.16
N ARG A 154 2.32 -12.21 -4.70
CA ARG A 154 1.86 -13.48 -5.30
C ARG A 154 0.91 -13.21 -6.46
N VAL A 155 0.92 -14.13 -7.41
CA VAL A 155 0.01 -14.20 -8.56
C VAL A 155 -0.59 -15.61 -8.55
N SER A 156 -1.90 -15.74 -8.69
CA SER A 156 -2.53 -17.05 -8.90
C SER A 156 -2.28 -17.53 -10.33
N ASP A 157 -2.54 -18.81 -10.60
CA ASP A 157 -2.74 -19.23 -11.98
C ASP A 157 -3.92 -18.46 -12.59
N PHE A 158 -3.85 -18.20 -13.90
CA PHE A 158 -4.96 -17.64 -14.66
C PHE A 158 -5.89 -18.74 -15.12
N ILE A 159 -7.20 -18.51 -14.98
CA ILE A 159 -8.25 -19.46 -15.36
C ILE A 159 -9.17 -18.85 -16.40
N GLU A 160 -9.59 -19.66 -17.36
CA GLU A 160 -10.58 -19.26 -18.36
C GLU A 160 -11.98 -19.59 -17.84
N THR A 161 -12.89 -18.62 -17.92
CA THR A 161 -14.27 -18.77 -17.41
C THR A 161 -15.28 -18.09 -18.31
N GLU A 162 -16.46 -18.68 -18.43
CA GLU A 162 -17.60 -18.08 -19.14
C GLU A 162 -17.96 -16.70 -18.56
N PRO A 163 -18.50 -15.78 -19.39
CA PRO A 163 -18.87 -14.45 -18.95
C PRO A 163 -20.00 -14.45 -17.92
N TYR A 164 -19.82 -13.68 -16.85
CA TYR A 164 -20.85 -13.46 -15.84
C TYR A 164 -21.84 -12.36 -16.26
N GLY A 165 -23.13 -12.51 -15.92
CA GLY A 165 -24.13 -11.45 -16.09
C GLY A 165 -25.00 -11.53 -17.35
N GLY A 166 -24.89 -12.60 -18.14
CA GLY A 166 -25.85 -12.93 -19.21
C GLY A 166 -25.74 -12.12 -20.50
N VAL A 167 -24.65 -11.35 -20.67
CA VAL A 167 -24.31 -10.67 -21.92
C VAL A 167 -23.42 -11.60 -22.76
N GLU A 168 -23.82 -11.86 -24.01
CA GLU A 168 -23.04 -12.68 -24.96
C GLU A 168 -21.71 -11.97 -25.30
N GLN A 169 -20.60 -12.61 -24.96
CA GLN A 169 -19.23 -12.11 -25.13
C GLN A 169 -18.24 -13.27 -25.03
N ASP A 170 -16.98 -13.02 -25.40
CA ASP A 170 -15.90 -14.00 -25.28
C ASP A 170 -15.60 -14.32 -23.81
N ASP A 171 -15.04 -15.51 -23.59
CA ASP A 171 -14.63 -15.99 -22.28
C ASP A 171 -13.60 -15.06 -21.63
N PHE A 172 -13.66 -14.96 -20.30
CA PHE A 172 -12.72 -14.20 -19.51
C PHE A 172 -11.51 -15.03 -19.12
N LEU A 173 -10.33 -14.42 -19.16
CA LEU A 173 -9.18 -14.86 -18.39
C LEU A 173 -9.19 -14.12 -17.06
N ASN A 174 -9.26 -14.85 -15.94
CA ASN A 174 -9.35 -14.31 -14.59
C ASN A 174 -8.18 -14.79 -13.71
N GLY A 175 -7.79 -13.94 -12.75
CA GLY A 175 -6.76 -14.26 -11.77
C GLY A 175 -6.88 -13.42 -10.51
N CYS A 176 -6.05 -13.72 -9.51
CA CYS A 176 -5.95 -12.92 -8.29
C CYS A 176 -4.49 -12.60 -7.95
N LEU A 177 -4.28 -11.42 -7.36
CA LEU A 177 -2.98 -10.96 -6.87
C LEU A 177 -3.01 -10.78 -5.35
N GLU A 178 -1.91 -11.11 -4.67
CA GLU A 178 -1.59 -10.61 -3.33
C GLU A 178 -0.55 -9.49 -3.49
N ILE A 179 -0.86 -8.29 -3.01
CA ILE A 179 0.05 -7.14 -3.04
C ILE A 179 0.40 -6.66 -1.64
N GLU A 180 1.61 -6.14 -1.49
CA GLU A 180 1.98 -5.26 -0.38
C GLU A 180 1.92 -3.81 -0.88
N THR A 181 1.29 -2.91 -0.14
CA THR A 181 1.19 -1.50 -0.54
C THR A 181 1.24 -0.52 0.63
N LEU A 182 1.73 0.69 0.38
CA LEU A 182 1.65 1.85 1.28
C LEU A 182 0.47 2.77 0.98
N ARG A 183 -0.26 2.50 -0.11
CA ARG A 183 -1.40 3.31 -0.55
C ARG A 183 -2.62 3.05 0.31
N THR A 184 -3.38 4.11 0.60
CA THR A 184 -4.74 3.94 1.17
C THR A 184 -5.66 3.22 0.19
N PRO A 185 -6.81 2.66 0.65
CA PRO A 185 -7.80 2.04 -0.25
C PRO A 185 -8.18 2.92 -1.45
N GLU A 186 -8.39 4.22 -1.24
CA GLU A 186 -8.78 5.18 -2.26
C GLU A 186 -7.62 5.54 -3.20
N GLU A 187 -6.39 5.59 -2.69
CA GLU A 187 -5.20 5.75 -3.53
C GLU A 187 -4.95 4.52 -4.41
N LEU A 188 -5.15 3.32 -3.86
CA LEU A 188 -5.09 2.07 -4.60
C LEU A 188 -6.18 2.01 -5.66
N LEU A 189 -7.41 2.41 -5.34
CA LEU A 189 -8.52 2.50 -6.30
C LEU A 189 -8.17 3.46 -7.46
N ARG A 190 -7.57 4.62 -7.16
CA ARG A 190 -7.10 5.55 -8.21
C ARG A 190 -6.02 4.94 -9.09
N LEU A 191 -5.08 4.20 -8.50
CA LEU A 191 -4.02 3.51 -9.24
C LEU A 191 -4.62 2.49 -10.21
N VAL A 192 -5.45 1.56 -9.72
CA VAL A 192 -6.01 0.48 -10.55
C VAL A 192 -6.93 1.02 -11.66
N ASN A 193 -7.77 2.02 -11.38
CA ASN A 193 -8.56 2.69 -12.42
C ASN A 193 -7.67 3.36 -13.49
N GLY A 194 -6.51 3.89 -13.08
CA GLY A 194 -5.53 4.46 -14.00
C GLY A 194 -4.93 3.41 -14.95
N ILE A 195 -4.62 2.21 -14.42
CA ILE A 195 -4.11 1.07 -15.19
C ILE A 195 -5.17 0.58 -16.19
N GLU A 196 -6.41 0.40 -15.75
CA GLU A 196 -7.53 0.03 -16.63
C GLU A 196 -7.74 1.03 -17.78
N LYS A 197 -7.66 2.33 -17.46
CA LYS A 197 -7.78 3.39 -18.47
C LYS A 197 -6.63 3.34 -19.48
N ALA A 198 -5.40 3.08 -19.02
CA ALA A 198 -4.25 2.91 -19.90
C ALA A 198 -4.37 1.66 -20.79
N ALA A 199 -5.02 0.60 -20.30
CA ALA A 199 -5.38 -0.59 -21.06
C ALA A 199 -6.59 -0.39 -22.00
N GLY A 200 -7.15 0.82 -22.10
CA GLY A 200 -8.23 1.14 -23.04
C GLY A 200 -9.62 0.66 -22.60
N ARG A 201 -9.87 0.47 -21.29
CA ARG A 201 -11.19 0.08 -20.79
C ARG A 201 -12.25 1.15 -21.11
N GLU A 202 -13.27 0.78 -21.89
CA GLU A 202 -14.45 1.61 -22.17
C GLU A 202 -15.68 1.10 -21.40
N ARG A 203 -16.35 1.96 -20.63
CA ARG A 203 -17.55 1.60 -19.85
C ARG A 203 -18.83 1.88 -20.64
N LEU A 204 -19.04 1.14 -21.74
CA LEU A 204 -20.20 1.33 -22.64
C LEU A 204 -21.46 0.60 -22.16
N ILE A 205 -21.32 -0.63 -21.66
CA ILE A 205 -22.42 -1.51 -21.23
C ILE A 205 -22.08 -2.07 -19.85
N HIS A 206 -23.07 -2.12 -18.95
CA HIS A 206 -22.90 -2.77 -17.65
C HIS A 206 -22.64 -4.27 -17.86
N TRP A 207 -21.54 -4.79 -17.29
CA TRP A 207 -21.01 -6.15 -17.54
C TRP A 207 -20.63 -6.45 -19.00
N GLY A 208 -20.40 -5.42 -19.81
CA GLY A 208 -19.90 -5.59 -21.16
C GLY A 208 -18.44 -6.06 -21.21
N PRO A 209 -17.97 -6.37 -22.43
CA PRO A 209 -16.58 -6.73 -22.69
C PRO A 209 -15.61 -5.65 -22.21
N ARG A 210 -14.43 -6.05 -21.74
CA ARG A 210 -13.38 -5.15 -21.25
C ARG A 210 -11.99 -5.71 -21.50
N THR A 211 -11.07 -4.81 -21.84
CA THR A 211 -9.66 -5.12 -22.02
C THR A 211 -8.98 -5.50 -20.71
N LEU A 212 -9.32 -4.84 -19.61
CA LEU A 212 -8.81 -5.13 -18.28
C LEU A 212 -9.79 -4.67 -17.21
N ASP A 213 -9.97 -5.49 -16.18
CA ASP A 213 -10.74 -5.23 -14.96
C ASP A 213 -9.86 -5.54 -13.75
N ILE A 214 -9.77 -4.62 -12.80
CA ILE A 214 -9.01 -4.78 -11.57
C ILE A 214 -9.91 -4.41 -10.37
N ASP A 215 -10.38 -5.42 -9.65
CA ASP A 215 -11.21 -5.25 -8.46
C ASP A 215 -10.38 -5.35 -7.18
N ILE A 216 -10.57 -4.43 -6.23
CA ILE A 216 -10.01 -4.57 -4.88
C ILE A 216 -10.91 -5.48 -4.06
N LEU A 217 -10.47 -6.71 -3.80
CA LEU A 217 -11.26 -7.75 -3.13
C LEU A 217 -11.21 -7.62 -1.61
N LEU A 218 -10.00 -7.51 -1.07
CA LEU A 218 -9.73 -7.44 0.37
C LEU A 218 -8.55 -6.49 0.63
N TYR A 219 -8.54 -5.89 1.81
CA TYR A 219 -7.47 -5.00 2.25
C TYR A 219 -7.29 -5.14 3.76
N ASP A 220 -6.11 -5.60 4.20
CA ASP A 220 -5.87 -6.09 5.55
C ASP A 220 -7.08 -6.90 6.06
N ASP A 221 -7.59 -6.58 7.24
CA ASP A 221 -8.86 -7.06 7.79
C ASP A 221 -9.90 -5.93 7.88
N VAL A 222 -9.77 -4.88 7.06
CA VAL A 222 -10.66 -3.71 7.14
C VAL A 222 -12.00 -3.96 6.47
N VAL A 223 -13.03 -3.36 7.06
CA VAL A 223 -14.31 -3.10 6.39
C VAL A 223 -14.31 -1.63 6.03
N TYR A 224 -14.36 -1.33 4.74
CA TYR A 224 -14.31 0.01 4.19
C TYR A 224 -15.52 0.23 3.28
N ASP A 225 -16.21 1.34 3.48
CA ASP A 225 -17.46 1.66 2.81
C ASP A 225 -17.45 3.15 2.42
N SER A 226 -17.35 3.43 1.12
CA SER A 226 -17.49 4.76 0.55
C SER A 226 -18.35 4.71 -0.71
N GLU A 227 -18.66 5.88 -1.27
CA GLU A 227 -19.49 6.01 -2.49
C GLU A 227 -18.94 5.20 -3.67
N ASP A 228 -17.61 5.15 -3.81
CA ASP A 228 -16.92 4.53 -4.95
C ASP A 228 -16.19 3.21 -4.62
N LEU A 229 -16.14 2.79 -3.34
CA LEU A 229 -15.32 1.64 -2.92
C LEU A 229 -15.92 0.91 -1.72
N HIS A 230 -16.10 -0.41 -1.89
CA HIS A 230 -16.51 -1.31 -0.81
C HIS A 230 -15.46 -2.41 -0.63
N ILE A 231 -14.93 -2.54 0.57
CA ILE A 231 -14.00 -3.61 0.95
C ILE A 231 -14.56 -4.30 2.20
N PRO A 232 -14.70 -5.64 2.22
CA PRO A 232 -14.49 -6.56 1.10
C PRO A 232 -15.39 -6.28 -0.10
N HIS A 233 -14.95 -6.65 -1.30
CA HIS A 233 -15.76 -6.49 -2.50
C HIS A 233 -17.11 -7.21 -2.34
N VAL A 234 -18.21 -6.47 -2.55
CA VAL A 234 -19.58 -6.86 -2.16
C VAL A 234 -19.97 -8.25 -2.64
N GLU A 235 -19.56 -8.63 -3.84
CA GLU A 235 -19.95 -9.90 -4.46
C GLU A 235 -18.84 -10.94 -4.54
N MET A 236 -17.65 -10.70 -3.96
CA MET A 236 -16.53 -11.63 -4.12
C MET A 236 -16.86 -13.04 -3.65
N HIS A 237 -17.67 -13.15 -2.59
CA HIS A 237 -18.06 -14.41 -1.97
C HIS A 237 -19.08 -15.23 -2.79
N LYS A 238 -19.59 -14.69 -3.89
CA LYS A 238 -20.55 -15.36 -4.79
C LYS A 238 -19.91 -15.84 -6.10
N ARG A 239 -18.65 -15.49 -6.36
CA ARG A 239 -18.00 -15.63 -7.67
C ARG A 239 -16.92 -16.70 -7.62
N GLU A 240 -17.15 -17.82 -8.27
CA GLU A 240 -16.18 -18.93 -8.33
C GLU A 240 -14.87 -18.49 -8.99
N PHE A 241 -14.96 -17.76 -10.11
CA PHE A 241 -13.81 -17.20 -10.83
C PHE A 241 -12.97 -16.21 -10.00
N VAL A 242 -13.45 -15.77 -8.83
CA VAL A 242 -12.68 -15.00 -7.84
C VAL A 242 -12.16 -15.92 -6.73
N LEU A 243 -13.03 -16.75 -6.15
CA LEU A 243 -12.68 -17.57 -4.99
C LEU A 243 -11.72 -18.73 -5.31
N GLU A 244 -11.78 -19.29 -6.52
CA GLU A 244 -10.83 -20.31 -6.97
C GLU A 244 -9.39 -19.79 -6.98
N PRO A 245 -9.04 -18.76 -7.78
CA PRO A 245 -7.68 -18.22 -7.81
C PRO A 245 -7.27 -17.62 -6.47
N LEU A 246 -8.18 -16.91 -5.77
CA LEU A 246 -7.85 -16.33 -4.46
C LEU A 246 -7.57 -17.41 -3.42
N SER A 247 -8.28 -18.55 -3.44
CA SER A 247 -8.01 -19.64 -2.50
C SER A 247 -6.65 -20.29 -2.74
N ALA A 248 -6.12 -20.28 -3.96
CA ALA A 248 -4.81 -20.83 -4.29
C ALA A 248 -3.67 -20.04 -3.63
N ILE A 249 -3.81 -18.70 -3.56
CA ILE A 249 -2.77 -17.82 -2.99
C ILE A 249 -3.02 -17.43 -1.53
N ALA A 250 -4.28 -17.44 -1.08
CA ALA A 250 -4.71 -16.89 0.20
C ALA A 250 -5.84 -17.69 0.87
N GLY A 251 -5.85 -19.02 0.73
CA GLY A 251 -6.92 -19.88 1.23
C GLY A 251 -7.32 -19.69 2.70
N TYR A 252 -6.35 -19.38 3.59
CA TYR A 252 -6.58 -19.15 5.01
C TYR A 252 -6.98 -17.71 5.38
N LYS A 253 -6.94 -16.77 4.43
CA LYS A 253 -7.37 -15.39 4.68
C LYS A 253 -8.84 -15.40 5.06
N ARG A 254 -9.19 -14.73 6.16
CA ARG A 254 -10.58 -14.62 6.61
C ARG A 254 -11.23 -13.41 5.96
N HIS A 255 -12.45 -13.60 5.49
CA HIS A 255 -13.31 -12.51 5.06
C HIS A 255 -13.81 -11.75 6.30
N PRO A 256 -13.53 -10.45 6.47
CA PRO A 256 -13.78 -9.74 7.72
C PRO A 256 -15.27 -9.65 8.10
N LEU A 257 -16.17 -9.63 7.11
CA LEU A 257 -17.63 -9.64 7.38
C LEU A 257 -18.23 -11.04 7.61
N LEU A 258 -17.79 -12.06 6.87
CA LEU A 258 -18.40 -13.39 6.91
C LEU A 258 -17.73 -14.32 7.93
N GLY A 259 -16.54 -13.97 8.42
CA GLY A 259 -15.75 -14.76 9.38
C GLY A 259 -15.18 -16.06 8.83
N LYS A 260 -15.53 -16.45 7.60
CA LYS A 260 -15.06 -17.65 6.90
C LYS A 260 -13.73 -17.41 6.19
N THR A 261 -12.92 -18.46 6.05
CA THR A 261 -11.73 -18.42 5.20
C THR A 261 -12.11 -18.41 3.72
N ILE A 262 -11.23 -17.96 2.84
CA ILE A 262 -11.46 -18.02 1.39
C ILE A 262 -11.73 -19.45 0.92
N SER A 263 -10.99 -20.44 1.44
CA SER A 263 -11.24 -21.84 1.12
C SER A 263 -12.62 -22.34 1.58
N GLU A 264 -13.10 -21.89 2.75
CA GLU A 264 -14.45 -22.20 3.24
C GLU A 264 -15.55 -21.54 2.39
N LEU A 265 -15.31 -20.32 1.90
CA LEU A 265 -16.22 -19.64 0.98
C LEU A 265 -16.29 -20.36 -0.36
N ARG A 266 -15.14 -20.74 -0.94
CA ARG A 266 -15.06 -21.49 -2.20
C ARG A 266 -15.85 -22.79 -2.13
N ALA A 267 -15.56 -23.63 -1.12
CA ALA A 267 -16.25 -24.91 -0.93
C ALA A 267 -17.76 -24.78 -0.60
N GLY A 268 -18.21 -23.56 -0.30
CA GLY A 268 -19.62 -23.24 -0.09
C GLY A 268 -20.40 -22.95 -1.38
N LEU A 269 -19.71 -22.61 -2.49
CA LEU A 269 -20.33 -22.37 -3.79
C LEU A 269 -20.81 -23.66 -4.45
N ASP A 270 -20.00 -24.73 -4.37
CA ASP A 270 -20.30 -26.06 -4.95
C ASP A 270 -21.56 -26.74 -4.38
N LYS A 271 -22.17 -26.16 -3.35
CA LYS A 271 -23.33 -26.70 -2.62
C LYS A 271 -24.66 -25.98 -2.91
N GLN A 272 -24.67 -24.99 -3.80
CA GLN A 272 -25.87 -24.27 -4.23
C GLN A 272 -26.36 -24.77 -5.58
#